data_AF-A0A9E2HK03-F1
#
_entry.id   AF-A0A9E2HK03-F1
#
_cell.length_a   1.000
_cell.length_b   1.000
_cell.length_c   1.000
_cell.angle_alpha   90.00
_cell.angle_beta   90.00
_cell.angle_gamma   90.00
#
_symmetry.space_group_name_H-M   'P 1'
#
loop_
_entity.id
_entity.type
_entity.pdbx_description
1 polymer ?
#
loop_
_entity_poly.entity_id
_entity_poly.type
_entity_poly.pdbx_seq_one_letter_code
_entity_poly.pdbx_strand_id
1 'polypeptide(L)'
;MFALLLAFALVAIPGQDAPPAPAQDTSERYGQAMRCAGVMAAVSSLHAFNGNAEAKSRTDRNGRGFITAATGYAQPLGLTEAQLAEAFAASTGQAIGSITQTRDQAATDAAIDQLNADHDACLRLAQGWVAEANGTS
;
A
#
# COMPACT_ATOMS: atom_id res chain seq x y z
N MET A 1 -25.55 -20.97 63.12
CA MET A 1 -25.81 -21.41 61.72
C MET A 1 -25.55 -20.19 60.84
N PHE A 2 -24.29 -20.00 60.44
CA PHE A 2 -23.70 -20.24 59.11
C PHE A 2 -23.79 -19.00 58.20
N ALA A 3 -22.64 -18.33 58.09
CA ALA A 3 -22.40 -17.17 57.24
C ALA A 3 -22.33 -17.59 55.76
N LEU A 4 -23.03 -16.83 54.90
CA LEU A 4 -22.92 -16.94 53.45
C LEU A 4 -21.66 -16.19 53.00
N LEU A 5 -20.56 -16.91 52.79
CA LEU A 5 -19.36 -16.42 52.14
C LEU A 5 -19.54 -16.48 50.62
N LEU A 6 -19.37 -15.32 49.98
CA LEU A 6 -19.18 -15.17 48.54
C LEU A 6 -18.00 -16.03 48.07
N ALA A 7 -18.25 -16.87 47.06
CA ALA A 7 -17.21 -17.51 46.28
C ALA A 7 -17.39 -17.10 44.81
N PHE A 8 -16.67 -16.06 44.39
CA PHE A 8 -16.39 -15.81 42.98
C PHE A 8 -15.37 -16.86 42.51
N ALA A 9 -15.83 -17.87 41.79
CA ALA A 9 -14.95 -18.75 41.04
C ALA A 9 -14.59 -18.04 39.72
N LEU A 10 -13.51 -17.25 39.75
CA LEU A 10 -12.79 -16.90 38.52
C LEU A 10 -12.04 -18.16 38.07
N VAL A 11 -12.56 -18.83 37.04
CA VAL A 11 -11.81 -19.81 36.27
C VAL A 11 -10.74 -19.04 35.50
N ALA A 12 -9.48 -19.18 35.92
CA ALA A 12 -8.32 -18.77 35.15
C ALA A 12 -8.12 -19.77 34.00
N ILE A 13 -8.54 -19.41 32.79
CA ILE A 13 -8.14 -20.11 31.57
C ILE A 13 -6.80 -19.48 31.11
N PRO A 14 -5.71 -20.27 30.99
CA PRO A 14 -4.48 -19.81 30.39
C PRO A 14 -4.66 -19.85 28.88
N GLY A 15 -5.18 -18.76 28.35
CA GLY A 15 -5.42 -18.55 26.93
C GLY A 15 -5.66 -17.07 26.75
N GLN A 16 -4.60 -16.28 26.93
CA GLN A 16 -4.60 -14.91 26.42
C GLN A 16 -4.82 -15.03 24.91
N ASP A 17 -6.07 -14.90 24.48
CA ASP A 17 -6.39 -14.24 23.22
C ASP A 17 -5.76 -12.85 23.33
N ALA A 18 -4.48 -12.76 22.95
CA ALA A 18 -3.93 -11.49 22.54
C ALA A 18 -4.90 -10.99 21.47
N PRO A 19 -5.51 -9.79 21.64
CA PRO A 19 -6.29 -9.23 20.54
C PRO A 19 -5.38 -9.27 19.31
N PRO A 20 -5.86 -9.74 18.14
CA PRO A 20 -5.05 -9.70 16.95
C PRO A 20 -4.50 -8.29 16.84
N ALA A 21 -3.18 -8.16 16.68
CA ALA A 21 -2.50 -6.89 16.49
C ALA A 21 -3.36 -6.04 15.54
N PRO A 22 -3.57 -4.74 15.80
CA PRO A 22 -4.50 -3.93 15.02
C PRO A 22 -4.13 -4.14 13.56
N ALA A 23 -5.00 -4.85 12.83
CA ALA A 23 -4.95 -4.84 11.39
C ALA A 23 -4.96 -3.35 11.05
N GLN A 24 -3.86 -2.82 10.50
CA GLN A 24 -3.90 -1.49 9.90
C GLN A 24 -5.23 -1.39 9.17
N ASP A 25 -5.97 -0.31 9.44
CA ASP A 25 -7.32 -0.14 8.92
C ASP A 25 -7.31 -0.55 7.44
N THR A 26 -8.15 -1.51 7.05
CA THR A 26 -8.15 -2.05 5.69
C THR A 26 -8.22 -0.93 4.64
N SER A 27 -8.85 0.19 5.00
CA SER A 27 -8.85 1.43 4.23
C SER A 27 -7.45 2.04 4.04
N GLU A 28 -6.64 2.07 5.08
CA GLU A 28 -5.25 2.52 5.04
C GLU A 28 -4.39 1.62 4.15
N ARG A 29 -4.50 0.28 4.30
CA ARG A 29 -3.75 -0.67 3.45
C ARG A 29 -4.17 -0.57 1.98
N TYR A 30 -5.47 -0.41 1.72
CA TYR A 30 -5.99 -0.11 0.39
C TYR A 30 -5.38 1.18 -0.17
N GLY A 31 -5.42 2.28 0.59
CA GLY A 31 -4.90 3.57 0.16
C GLY A 31 -3.41 3.56 -0.12
N GLN A 32 -2.62 2.87 0.73
CA GLN A 32 -1.18 2.68 0.51
C GLN A 32 -0.90 1.86 -0.75
N ALA A 33 -1.63 0.75 -0.95
CA ALA A 33 -1.48 -0.09 -2.13
C ALA A 33 -1.84 0.68 -3.42
N MET A 34 -2.93 1.46 -3.41
CA MET A 34 -3.30 2.27 -4.57
C MET A 34 -2.33 3.40 -4.86
N ARG A 35 -1.85 4.09 -3.82
CA ARG A 35 -0.80 5.10 -4.00
C ARG A 35 0.43 4.50 -4.66
N CYS A 36 0.90 3.35 -4.17
CA CYS A 36 2.08 2.70 -4.71
C CYS A 36 1.88 2.11 -6.10
N ALA A 37 0.68 1.64 -6.43
CA ALA A 37 0.33 1.26 -7.80
C ALA A 37 0.44 2.46 -8.75
N GLY A 38 -0.07 3.63 -8.35
CA GLY A 38 0.01 4.85 -9.16
C GLY A 38 1.45 5.36 -9.34
N VAL A 39 2.26 5.32 -8.28
CA VAL A 39 3.70 5.65 -8.37
C VAL A 39 4.43 4.71 -9.33
N MET A 40 4.18 3.40 -9.25
CA MET A 40 4.76 2.43 -10.19
C MET A 40 4.34 2.68 -11.64
N ALA A 41 3.08 3.05 -11.87
CA ALA A 41 2.60 3.39 -13.20
C ALA A 41 3.25 4.68 -13.75
N ALA A 42 3.44 5.70 -12.90
CA ALA A 42 4.12 6.94 -13.25
C ALA A 42 5.61 6.68 -13.62
N VAL A 43 6.33 5.94 -12.78
CA VAL A 43 7.74 5.57 -13.05
C VAL A 43 7.87 4.70 -14.30
N SER A 44 6.94 3.74 -14.49
CA SER A 44 6.91 2.93 -15.71
C SER A 44 6.73 3.79 -16.97
N SER A 45 5.88 4.82 -16.90
CA SER A 45 5.69 5.77 -17.99
C SER A 45 6.98 6.53 -18.28
N LEU A 46 7.69 7.03 -17.25
CA LEU A 46 9.00 7.68 -17.44
C LEU A 46 10.03 6.76 -18.08
N HIS A 47 10.11 5.50 -17.65
CA HIS A 47 11.00 4.52 -18.27
C HIS A 47 10.63 4.25 -19.74
N ALA A 48 9.34 4.23 -20.07
CA ALA A 48 8.89 4.12 -21.45
C ALA A 48 9.33 5.32 -22.29
N PHE A 49 9.16 6.54 -21.77
CA PHE A 49 9.62 7.78 -22.43
C PHE A 49 11.14 7.79 -22.65
N ASN A 50 11.90 7.31 -21.69
CA ASN A 50 13.37 7.26 -21.75
C ASN A 50 13.91 6.04 -22.54
N GLY A 51 13.04 5.20 -23.11
CA GLY A 51 13.44 4.02 -23.87
C GLY A 51 14.05 2.88 -23.03
N ASN A 52 13.89 2.90 -21.70
CA ASN A 52 14.43 1.87 -20.81
C ASN A 52 13.42 0.73 -20.59
N ALA A 53 13.35 -0.19 -21.57
CA ALA A 53 12.39 -1.30 -21.57
C ALA A 53 12.55 -2.27 -20.39
N GLU A 54 13.78 -2.54 -19.94
CA GLU A 54 14.03 -3.45 -18.82
C GLU A 54 13.53 -2.86 -17.50
N ALA A 55 13.88 -1.60 -17.21
CA ALA A 55 13.42 -0.92 -16.01
C ALA A 55 11.89 -0.82 -16.01
N LYS A 56 11.28 -0.44 -17.14
CA LYS A 56 9.83 -0.43 -17.33
C LYS A 56 9.20 -1.77 -16.96
N SER A 57 9.71 -2.88 -17.50
CA SER A 57 9.16 -4.22 -17.26
C SER A 57 9.26 -4.65 -15.78
N ARG A 58 10.34 -4.27 -15.09
CA ARG A 58 10.48 -4.49 -13.64
C ARG A 58 9.44 -3.68 -12.87
N THR A 59 9.31 -2.39 -13.16
CA THR A 59 8.35 -1.50 -12.50
C THR A 59 6.91 -1.96 -12.74
N ASP A 60 6.57 -2.40 -13.96
CA ASP A 60 5.24 -2.95 -14.28
C ASP A 60 4.91 -4.20 -13.46
N ARG A 61 5.89 -5.09 -13.23
CA ARG A 61 5.70 -6.27 -12.37
C ARG A 61 5.38 -5.86 -10.93
N ASN A 62 6.12 -4.91 -10.39
CA ASN A 62 5.89 -4.41 -9.04
C ASN A 62 4.52 -3.70 -8.92
N GLY A 63 4.17 -2.87 -9.92
CA GLY A 63 2.87 -2.21 -10.00
C GLY A 63 1.70 -3.19 -10.01
N ARG A 64 1.80 -4.30 -10.76
CA ARG A 64 0.79 -5.38 -10.72
C ARG A 64 0.64 -5.99 -9.33
N GLY A 65 1.74 -6.14 -8.58
CA GLY A 65 1.69 -6.61 -7.19
C GLY A 65 0.84 -5.69 -6.30
N PHE A 66 1.03 -4.38 -6.40
CA PHE A 66 0.24 -3.40 -5.66
C PHE A 66 -1.23 -3.37 -6.09
N ILE A 67 -1.53 -3.50 -7.38
CA ILE A 67 -2.91 -3.60 -7.87
C ILE A 67 -3.59 -4.83 -7.29
N THR A 68 -2.94 -5.99 -7.30
CA THR A 68 -3.47 -7.22 -6.69
C THR A 68 -3.75 -7.02 -5.20
N ALA A 69 -2.82 -6.42 -4.45
CA ALA A 69 -2.99 -6.15 -3.02
C ALA A 69 -4.17 -5.19 -2.77
N ALA A 70 -4.24 -4.09 -3.51
CA ALA A 70 -5.32 -3.12 -3.40
C ALA A 70 -6.69 -3.73 -3.71
N THR A 71 -6.80 -4.56 -4.75
CA THR A 71 -8.03 -5.30 -5.05
C THR A 71 -8.43 -6.22 -3.89
N GLY A 72 -7.47 -6.88 -3.25
CA GLY A 72 -7.71 -7.69 -2.05
C GLY A 72 -8.26 -6.85 -0.88
N TYR A 73 -7.66 -5.68 -0.62
CA TYR A 73 -8.14 -4.77 0.44
C TYR A 73 -9.44 -4.05 0.08
N ALA A 74 -9.77 -3.92 -1.20
CA ALA A 74 -10.97 -3.27 -1.68
C ALA A 74 -12.25 -4.11 -1.50
N GLN A 75 -12.14 -5.44 -1.56
CA GLN A 75 -13.27 -6.35 -1.37
C GLN A 75 -14.05 -6.11 -0.08
N PRO A 76 -13.41 -6.10 1.12
CA PRO A 76 -14.13 -5.84 2.36
C PRO A 76 -14.65 -4.39 2.48
N LEU A 77 -14.15 -3.46 1.66
CA LEU A 77 -14.60 -2.06 1.62
C LEU A 77 -15.82 -1.87 0.69
N GLY A 78 -16.24 -2.91 -0.03
CA GLY A 78 -17.36 -2.85 -0.98
C GLY A 78 -17.06 -1.98 -2.21
N LEU A 79 -15.79 -1.75 -2.53
CA LEU A 79 -15.40 -0.95 -3.69
C LEU A 79 -15.60 -1.74 -4.99
N THR A 80 -16.12 -1.04 -6.00
CA THR A 80 -16.34 -1.59 -7.34
C THR A 80 -15.09 -1.49 -8.20
N GLU A 81 -15.03 -2.28 -9.28
CA GLU A 81 -13.94 -2.20 -10.26
C GLU A 81 -13.80 -0.79 -10.87
N ALA A 82 -14.92 -0.10 -11.12
CA ALA A 82 -14.91 1.26 -11.63
C ALA A 82 -14.24 2.25 -10.65
N GLN A 83 -14.55 2.12 -9.35
CA GLN A 83 -13.91 2.93 -8.30
C GLN A 83 -12.42 2.62 -8.17
N LEU A 84 -12.02 1.35 -8.37
CA LEU A 84 -10.61 0.97 -8.39
C LEU A 84 -9.86 1.57 -9.59
N ALA A 85 -10.46 1.51 -10.78
CA ALA A 85 -9.89 2.11 -11.98
C ALA A 85 -9.75 3.63 -11.85
N GLU A 86 -10.77 4.30 -11.30
CA GLU A 86 -10.74 5.74 -11.04
C GLU A 86 -9.67 6.11 -10.00
N ALA A 87 -9.60 5.38 -8.89
CA ALA A 87 -8.58 5.60 -7.86
C ALA A 87 -7.17 5.39 -8.40
N PHE A 88 -6.96 4.35 -9.23
CA PHE A 88 -5.68 4.09 -9.88
C PHE A 88 -5.30 5.21 -10.85
N ALA A 89 -6.24 5.67 -11.69
CA ALA A 89 -6.00 6.77 -12.61
C ALA A 89 -5.69 8.08 -11.86
N ALA A 90 -6.46 8.38 -10.81
CA ALA A 90 -6.24 9.55 -9.95
C ALA A 90 -4.86 9.50 -9.28
N SER A 91 -4.50 8.35 -8.69
CA SER A 91 -3.19 8.18 -8.05
C SER A 91 -2.04 8.30 -9.04
N THR A 92 -2.18 7.74 -10.25
CA THR A 92 -1.16 7.85 -11.30
C THR A 92 -1.00 9.30 -11.76
N GLY A 93 -2.13 10.00 -11.98
CA GLY A 93 -2.16 11.41 -12.37
C GLY A 93 -1.53 12.32 -11.31
N GLN A 94 -1.77 12.05 -10.02
CA GLN A 94 -1.12 12.75 -8.92
C GLN A 94 0.39 12.52 -8.91
N ALA A 95 0.85 11.27 -9.10
CA ALA A 95 2.26 10.93 -9.05
C ALA A 95 3.08 11.56 -10.20
N ILE A 96 2.51 11.67 -11.41
CA ILE A 96 3.22 12.21 -12.58
C ILE A 96 2.88 13.68 -12.90
N GLY A 97 1.88 14.25 -12.21
CA GLY A 97 1.30 15.55 -12.56
C GLY A 97 2.31 16.69 -12.50
N SER A 98 3.14 16.75 -11.45
CA SER A 98 4.16 17.78 -11.29
C SER A 98 5.23 17.76 -12.39
N ILE A 99 5.57 16.57 -12.89
CA ILE A 99 6.55 16.36 -13.98
C ILE A 99 5.97 16.83 -15.32
N THR A 100 4.67 16.59 -15.56
CA THR A 100 4.03 16.86 -16.85
C THR A 100 3.48 18.27 -17.00
N GLN A 101 3.27 19.00 -15.90
CA GLN A 101 2.60 20.30 -15.91
C GLN A 101 3.55 21.51 -15.84
N THR A 102 4.81 21.32 -15.45
CA THR A 102 5.79 22.41 -15.35
C THR A 102 6.59 22.58 -16.65
N ARG A 103 7.04 23.82 -16.90
CA ARG A 103 8.01 24.14 -17.98
C ARG A 103 9.39 24.51 -17.43
N ASP A 104 9.55 24.51 -16.12
CA ASP A 104 10.81 24.80 -15.44
C ASP A 104 11.59 23.51 -15.21
N GLN A 105 12.82 23.44 -15.74
CA GLN A 105 13.65 22.24 -15.68
C GLN A 105 14.00 21.84 -14.23
N ALA A 106 14.34 22.82 -13.38
CA ALA A 106 14.71 22.53 -12.00
C ALA A 106 13.53 21.96 -11.20
N ALA A 107 12.32 22.47 -11.43
CA ALA A 107 11.10 21.92 -10.85
C ALA A 107 10.78 20.51 -11.39
N THR A 108 11.01 20.26 -12.68
CA THR A 108 10.87 18.91 -13.25
C THR A 108 11.85 17.93 -12.61
N ASP A 109 13.12 18.32 -12.47
CA ASP A 109 14.16 17.47 -11.88
C ASP A 109 13.83 17.14 -10.42
N ALA A 110 13.42 18.15 -9.63
CA ALA A 110 12.98 17.93 -8.25
C ALA A 110 11.72 17.02 -8.17
N ALA A 111 10.80 17.15 -9.11
CA ALA A 111 9.62 16.29 -9.18
C ALA A 111 9.98 14.83 -9.54
N ILE A 112 10.96 14.62 -10.43
CA ILE A 112 11.50 13.30 -10.75
C ILE A 112 12.20 12.70 -9.53
N ASP A 113 13.01 13.48 -8.81
CA ASP A 113 13.67 13.03 -7.58
C ASP A 113 12.67 12.61 -6.51
N GLN A 114 11.59 13.39 -6.33
CA GLN A 114 10.50 13.03 -5.41
C GLN A 114 9.80 11.73 -5.84
N LEU A 115 9.50 11.58 -7.13
CA LEU A 115 8.86 10.37 -7.64
C LEU A 115 9.75 9.13 -7.45
N ASN A 116 11.07 9.26 -7.62
CA ASN A 116 12.03 8.20 -7.35
C ASN A 116 12.07 7.84 -5.85
N ALA A 117 12.05 8.84 -4.98
CA ALA A 117 11.99 8.61 -3.53
C ALA A 117 10.69 7.89 -3.11
N ASP A 118 9.56 8.25 -3.70
CA ASP A 118 8.27 7.61 -3.48
C ASP A 118 8.27 6.16 -4.00
N HIS A 119 8.88 5.91 -5.16
CA HIS A 119 9.07 4.58 -5.70
C HIS A 119 9.87 3.68 -4.75
N ASP A 120 10.99 4.17 -4.21
CA ASP A 120 11.82 3.42 -3.26
C ASP A 120 11.10 3.19 -1.92
N ALA A 121 10.30 4.16 -1.46
CA ALA A 121 9.44 3.97 -0.30
C ALA A 121 8.39 2.87 -0.54
N CYS A 122 7.78 2.83 -1.73
CA CYS A 122 6.87 1.77 -2.11
C CYS A 122 7.55 0.40 -2.17
N LEU A 123 8.75 0.30 -2.73
CA LEU A 123 9.50 -0.96 -2.73
C LEU A 123 9.79 -1.47 -1.32
N ARG A 124 10.17 -0.59 -0.39
CA ARG A 124 10.36 -0.96 1.02
C ARG A 124 9.05 -1.40 1.69
N LEU A 125 7.94 -0.75 1.37
CA LEU A 125 6.62 -1.15 1.85
C LEU A 125 6.25 -2.56 1.37
N ALA A 126 6.45 -2.87 0.08
CA ALA A 126 6.22 -4.20 -0.45
C ALA A 126 7.10 -5.27 0.22
N GLN A 127 8.37 -4.95 0.48
CA GLN A 127 9.26 -5.84 1.24
C GLN A 127 8.74 -6.09 2.66
N GLY A 128 8.23 -5.05 3.33
CA GLY A 128 7.59 -5.16 4.64
C GLY A 128 6.38 -6.10 4.60
N TRP A 129 5.48 -5.94 3.62
CA TRP A 129 4.31 -6.83 3.47
C TRP A 129 4.69 -8.28 3.19
N VAL A 130 5.74 -8.52 2.40
CA VAL A 130 6.25 -9.87 2.16
C VAL A 130 6.84 -10.46 3.43
N ALA A 131 7.58 -9.68 4.22
CA ALA A 131 8.12 -10.13 5.49
C ALA A 131 7.01 -10.45 6.51
N GLU A 132 5.98 -9.60 6.61
CA GLU A 132 4.78 -9.84 7.42
C GLU A 132 4.09 -11.14 7.01
N ALA A 133 3.86 -11.35 5.71
CA ALA A 133 3.21 -12.55 5.18
C ALA A 133 4.02 -13.83 5.45
N ASN A 134 5.35 -13.73 5.53
CA ASN A 134 6.24 -14.84 5.82
C ASN A 134 6.50 -15.03 7.33
N GLY A 135 5.95 -14.17 8.20
CA GLY A 135 6.20 -14.21 9.64
C GLY A 135 7.64 -13.86 10.04
N THR A 136 8.33 -13.08 9.21
CA THR A 136 9.73 -12.68 9.41
C THR A 136 9.90 -11.20 9.76
N SER A 137 8.83 -10.56 10.23
CA SER A 137 8.76 -9.14 10.65
C SER A 137 9.33 -8.91 12.04
#